data_AF-A0A535AQ55-F1
#
_entry.id   AF-A0A535AQ55-F1
#
_cell.length_a   1.000
_cell.length_b   1.000
_cell.length_c   1.000
_cell.angle_alpha   90.00
_cell.angle_beta   90.00
_cell.angle_gamma   90.00
#
_symmetry.space_group_name_H-M   'P 1'
#
loop_
_entity.id
_entity.type
_entity.pdbx_description
1 polymer ?
#
loop_
_entity_poly.entity_id
_entity_poly.type
_entity_poly.pdbx_seq_one_letter_code
_entity_poly.pdbx_strand_id
1 'polypeptide(L)' 'AIRNLSQRGLAATSHIEFGKPGDVILRIAEDLKADLVVLGTNAHSALRRRFLGATVDKVVDHAHCSVLIIKSGN' A
#
# COMPACT_ATOMS: atom_id res chain seq x y z
N ALA A 1 -3.32 6.06 -14.32
CA ALA A 1 -3.67 6.46 -12.95
C ALA A 1 -3.27 7.90 -12.66
N ILE A 2 -1.98 8.26 -12.61
CA ILE A 2 -1.50 9.62 -12.28
C ILE A 2 -2.17 10.71 -13.14
N ARG A 3 -2.23 10.54 -14.47
CA ARG A 3 -2.92 11.48 -15.37
C ARG A 3 -4.37 11.77 -14.96
N ASN A 4 -5.13 10.75 -14.56
CA ASN A 4 -6.52 10.91 -14.13
C ASN A 4 -6.61 11.65 -12.78
N LEU A 5 -5.64 11.48 -11.89
CA LEU A 5 -5.58 12.21 -10.62
C LEU A 5 -5.24 13.68 -10.85
N SER A 6 -4.27 13.97 -11.74
CA SER A 6 -3.90 15.34 -12.10
C SER A 6 -5.06 16.10 -12.75
N GLN A 7 -5.83 15.45 -13.63
CA GLN A 7 -7.05 16.04 -14.22
C GLN A 7 -8.12 16.39 -13.18
N ARG A 8 -8.07 15.78 -12.00
CA ARG A 8 -8.95 16.08 -10.86
C ARG A 8 -8.34 17.10 -9.89
N GLY A 9 -7.24 17.75 -10.26
CA GLY A 9 -6.54 18.73 -9.43
C GLY A 9 -5.74 18.13 -8.27
N LEU A 10 -5.47 16.82 -8.28
CA LEU A 10 -4.70 16.15 -7.25
C LEU A 10 -3.22 16.06 -7.64
N ALA A 11 -2.35 16.49 -6.74
CA ALA A 11 -0.91 16.24 -6.85
C ALA A 11 -0.64 14.74 -6.64
N ALA A 12 -0.01 14.09 -7.62
CA ALA A 12 0.26 12.66 -7.55
C ALA A 12 1.57 12.33 -8.26
N THR A 13 2.35 11.46 -7.63
CA THR A 13 3.64 10.97 -8.13
C THR A 13 3.63 9.44 -8.08
N SER A 14 4.28 8.79 -9.06
CA SER A 14 4.46 7.34 -9.07
C SER A 14 5.92 6.97 -8.82
N HIS A 15 6.15 5.98 -7.96
CA HIS A 15 7.46 5.41 -7.68
C HIS A 15 7.51 4.00 -8.25
N ILE A 16 8.58 3.67 -8.99
CA ILE A 16 8.86 2.32 -9.50
C ILE A 16 10.12 1.84 -8.78
N GLU A 17 9.97 0.78 -7.99
CA GLU A 17 11.00 0.31 -7.07
C GLU A 17 11.21 -1.19 -7.21
N PHE A 18 12.41 -1.65 -6.83
CA PHE A 18 12.78 -3.07 -6.84
C PHE A 18 13.08 -3.56 -5.43
N GLY A 19 12.74 -4.82 -5.16
CA GLY A 19 13.01 -5.48 -3.88
C GLY A 19 11.78 -6.17 -3.30
N LYS A 20 11.86 -6.49 -2.00
CA LYS A 20 10.75 -7.08 -1.26
C LYS A 20 9.67 -6.02 -1.03
N PRO A 21 8.40 -6.23 -1.43
CA PRO A 21 7.38 -5.19 -1.41
C PRO A 21 7.20 -4.52 -0.04
N GLY A 22 7.14 -5.29 1.06
CA GLY A 22 6.97 -4.73 2.40
C GLY A 22 8.15 -3.83 2.82
N ASP A 23 9.39 -4.25 2.54
CA ASP A 23 10.58 -3.45 2.84
C ASP A 23 10.62 -2.14 2.04
N VAL A 24 10.28 -2.23 0.75
CA VAL A 24 10.25 -1.08 -0.16
C VAL A 24 9.17 -0.08 0.24
N ILE A 25 7.96 -0.56 0.57
CA ILE A 25 6.85 0.31 0.99
C ILE A 25 7.21 1.06 2.27
N LEU A 26 7.79 0.37 3.27
CA LEU A 26 8.22 0.99 4.52
C LEU A 26 9.28 2.07 4.28
N ARG A 27 10.31 1.76 3.47
CA ARG A 27 11.35 2.75 3.11
C ARG A 27 10.77 3.97 2.41
N ILE A 28 9.92 3.79 1.41
CA ILE A 28 9.31 4.91 0.69
C ILE A 28 8.39 5.73 1.59
N ALA A 29 7.66 5.08 2.51
CA ALA A 29 6.85 5.79 3.49
C ALA A 29 7.72 6.72 4.36
N GLU A 30 8.86 6.22 4.87
CA GLU A 30 9.84 7.03 5.63
C GLU A 30 10.40 8.19 4.80
N ASP A 31 10.89 7.88 3.59
CA ASP A 31 11.51 8.85 2.69
C ASP A 31 10.55 10.00 2.33
N LEU A 32 9.26 9.68 2.16
CA LEU A 32 8.19 10.64 1.88
C LEU A 32 7.58 11.27 3.12
N LYS A 33 7.92 10.81 4.33
CA LYS A 33 7.27 11.18 5.60
C LYS A 33 5.75 11.05 5.52
N ALA A 34 5.28 9.91 5.01
CA ALA A 34 3.87 9.69 4.79
C ALA A 34 3.09 9.57 6.12
N ASP A 35 2.00 10.31 6.27
CA ASP A 35 1.12 10.18 7.44
C ASP A 35 0.21 8.94 7.40
N LEU A 36 0.00 8.37 6.20
CA LEU A 36 -0.89 7.23 5.95
C LEU A 36 -0.39 6.39 4.77
N VAL A 37 -0.33 5.07 4.99
CA VAL A 37 -0.16 4.07 3.92
C VAL A 37 -1.49 3.36 3.66
N VAL A 38 -1.92 3.34 2.40
CA VAL A 38 -3.14 2.65 1.97
C VAL A 38 -2.78 1.42 1.15
N LEU A 39 -3.22 0.23 1.59
CA LEU A 39 -2.98 -1.03 0.90
C LEU A 39 -4.30 -1.71 0.55
N GLY A 40 -4.36 -2.33 -0.64
CA GLY A 40 -5.44 -3.23 -1.02
C GLY A 40 -5.10 -4.69 -0.70
N THR A 41 -6.11 -5.49 -0.33
CA THR A 41 -5.98 -6.96 -0.24
C THR A 41 -6.57 -7.62 -1.48
N ASN A 42 -5.81 -8.47 -2.17
CA ASN A 42 -6.31 -9.22 -3.33
C ASN A 42 -7.25 -10.36 -2.88
N ALA A 43 -8.37 -10.54 -3.60
CA ALA A 43 -9.29 -11.66 -3.38
C ALA A 43 -8.79 -12.99 -4.00
N HIS A 44 -7.87 -12.95 -4.98
CA HIS A 44 -7.41 -14.14 -5.71
C HIS A 44 -6.52 -15.09 -4.89
N SER A 45 -6.02 -14.68 -3.72
CA SER A 45 -5.50 -15.59 -2.69
C SER A 45 -6.63 -16.27 -1.89
N ALA A 46 -7.71 -16.62 -2.60
CA ALA A 46 -8.97 -17.17 -2.09
C ALA A 46 -8.83 -18.49 -1.32
N LEU A 47 -7.64 -19.11 -1.28
CA LEU A 47 -7.41 -20.31 -0.48
C LEU A 47 -7.26 -20.03 1.02
N ARG A 48 -7.18 -18.76 1.46
CA ARG A 48 -7.25 -18.43 2.90
C ARG A 48 -8.13 -17.20 3.13
N ARG A 49 -9.39 -17.44 3.48
CA ARG A 49 -10.33 -16.47 4.09
C ARG A 49 -9.81 -15.71 5.34
N ARG A 50 -8.55 -15.95 5.76
CA ARG A 50 -7.94 -15.48 7.00
C ARG A 50 -6.59 -14.75 6.81
N PHE A 51 -6.02 -14.67 5.61
CA PHE A 51 -4.67 -14.12 5.42
C PHE A 51 -4.72 -12.74 4.74
N LEU A 52 -4.18 -11.70 5.38
CA LEU A 52 -4.06 -10.34 4.81
C LEU A 52 -2.98 -10.28 3.72
N GLY A 53 -1.96 -11.14 3.84
CA GLY A 53 -0.84 -11.25 2.90
C GLY A 53 0.45 -10.76 3.54
N ALA A 54 1.57 -11.45 3.27
CA ALA A 54 2.85 -11.18 3.93
C ALA A 54 3.35 -9.73 3.76
N THR A 55 3.02 -9.07 2.65
CA THR A 55 3.31 -7.64 2.44
C THR A 55 2.49 -6.76 3.37
N VAL A 56 1.19 -7.02 3.48
CA VAL A 56 0.28 -6.25 4.33
C VAL A 56 0.67 -6.43 5.80
N ASP A 57 0.86 -7.67 6.23
CA ASP A 57 1.28 -7.99 7.61
C ASP A 57 2.56 -7.24 7.97
N LYS A 58 3.58 -7.31 7.10
CA LYS A 58 4.85 -6.61 7.32
C LYS A 58 4.69 -5.09 7.44
N VAL A 59 3.86 -4.47 6.61
CA VAL A 59 3.66 -3.01 6.64
C VAL A 59 2.87 -2.59 7.88
N VAL A 60 1.83 -3.33 8.24
CA VAL A 60 1.04 -3.09 9.46
C VAL A 60 1.92 -3.17 10.71
N ASP A 61 2.83 -4.14 10.76
CA ASP A 61 3.68 -4.36 11.93
C ASP A 61 4.80 -3.32 12.10
N HIS A 62 5.23 -2.64 11.02
CA HIS A 62 6.47 -1.86 11.02
C HIS A 62 6.35 -0.43 10.49
N ALA A 63 5.21 0.00 9.95
CA ALA A 63 5.07 1.38 9.47
C ALA A 63 5.17 2.38 10.64
N HIS A 64 5.88 3.50 10.44
CA HIS A 64 5.91 4.59 11.41
C HIS A 64 4.59 5.38 11.48
N CYS A 65 3.68 5.14 10.54
CA CYS A 65 2.47 5.92 10.35
C CYS A 65 1.22 5.04 10.28
N SER A 66 0.06 5.68 10.13
CA SER A 66 -1.21 4.96 10.06
C SER A 66 -1.26 4.05 8.84
N VAL A 67 -1.90 2.89 8.97
CA VAL A 67 -2.09 1.94 7.85
C VAL A 67 -3.58 1.67 7.66
N LEU A 68 -4.09 1.94 6.46
CA LEU A 68 -5.47 1.66 6.06
C LEU A 68 -5.52 0.50 5.07
N ILE A 69 -6.21 -0.56 5.45
CA ILE A 69 -6.41 -1.74 4.62
C ILE A 69 -7.79 -1.70 3.96
N ILE A 70 -7.79 -1.65 2.63
CA ILE A 70 -9.01 -1.71 1.83
C ILE A 70 -9.25 -3.16 1.41
N LYS A 71 -10.27 -3.77 2.01
CA LYS A 71 -10.80 -5.05 1.55
C LYS A 71 -11.72 -4.79 0.36
N SER A 72 -11.50 -5.47 -0.77
CA SER A 72 -12.46 -5.45 -1.86
C SER A 72 -13.77 -6.08 -1.37
N GLY A 73 -14.81 -5.26 -1.23
CA GLY A 73 -16.17 -5.72 -1.04
C GLY A 73 -16.72 -6.18 -2.38
N ASN A 74 -17.21 -7.41 -2.41
CA ASN A 74 -18.20 -7.84 -3.39
C ASN A 74 -19.54 -7.87 -2.69
#